data_AF-A0A5J4YSN6-F1
#
_entry.id   AF-A0A5J4YSN6-F1
#
_cell.length_a   1.000
_cell.length_b   1.000
_cell.length_c   1.000
_cell.angle_alpha   90.00
_cell.angle_beta   90.00
_cell.angle_gamma   90.00
#
_symmetry.space_group_name_H-M   'P 1'
#
loop_
_entity.id
_entity.type
_entity.pdbx_description
1 polymer ?
#
loop_
_entity_poly.entity_id
_entity_poly.type
_entity_poly.pdbx_seq_one_letter_code
_entity_poly.pdbx_strand_id
1 'polypeptide(L)'
;MGSFAKRLGQLATRSMESESAAILRTSRANKMPGSLSAQLDATLRTAHDMKVFGLGTAASLASAAHYARFTQSMCAVYGAMEAELDRSPSPANRLVWDKFKDVLRRAPALRLDLCDVSAHLPVSGADEPKAQALPRATEEYISTIRSAADEDARTNGARMLAHMYCRYFADLFGGQMVGTATRVALRLPAGTPRHYVFQYESTPPSGGGAPRRKLLIEGVYETINAAGVLLDENARASPHSSDAREDVVAACRTAFACNVKVYRAVSSSQGMLLADAARGCANAVIGFTRGRR
;
A
#
# COMPACT_ATOMS: atom_id res chain seq x y z
N MET A 1 6.30 12.67 -34.76
CA MET A 1 5.85 13.07 -33.39
C MET A 1 5.92 11.96 -32.31
N GLY A 2 6.11 10.66 -32.64
CA GLY A 2 6.14 9.57 -31.64
C GLY A 2 7.41 9.44 -30.76
N SER A 3 8.54 10.03 -31.16
CA SER A 3 9.82 9.97 -30.42
C SER A 3 9.82 10.81 -29.14
N PHE A 4 9.17 11.98 -29.18
CA PHE A 4 9.14 12.92 -28.06
C PHE A 4 8.22 12.45 -26.92
N ALA A 5 7.05 11.91 -27.26
CA ALA A 5 6.12 11.29 -26.31
C ALA A 5 6.72 10.04 -25.62
N LYS A 6 7.45 9.20 -26.37
CA LYS A 6 8.16 8.04 -25.82
C LYS A 6 9.26 8.47 -24.83
N ARG A 7 10.02 9.51 -25.17
CA ARG A 7 11.04 10.10 -24.28
C ARG A 7 10.41 10.72 -23.03
N LEU A 8 9.30 11.45 -23.13
CA LEU A 8 8.62 12.06 -21.97
C LEU A 8 7.99 11.02 -21.03
N GLY A 9 7.41 9.94 -21.57
CA GLY A 9 6.88 8.84 -20.76
C GLY A 9 7.99 8.08 -20.03
N GLN A 10 9.09 7.79 -20.72
CA GLN A 10 10.29 7.21 -20.11
C GLN A 10 10.93 8.14 -19.08
N LEU A 11 10.91 9.46 -19.30
CA LEU A 11 11.41 10.46 -18.35
C LEU A 11 10.53 10.56 -17.10
N ALA A 12 9.20 10.52 -17.21
CA ALA A 12 8.31 10.54 -16.05
C ALA A 12 8.44 9.26 -15.20
N THR A 13 8.46 8.08 -15.84
CA THR A 13 8.69 6.80 -15.14
C THR A 13 10.09 6.75 -14.50
N ARG A 14 11.14 7.14 -15.24
CA ARG A 14 12.51 7.23 -14.67
C ARG A 14 12.62 8.28 -13.56
N SER A 15 11.92 9.39 -13.67
CA SER A 15 11.94 10.48 -12.67
C SER A 15 11.25 10.05 -11.38
N MET A 16 10.13 9.33 -11.44
CA MET A 16 9.45 8.82 -10.25
C MET A 16 10.17 7.64 -9.60
N GLU A 17 10.71 6.71 -10.41
CA GLU A 17 11.67 5.69 -9.92
C GLU A 17 12.88 6.36 -9.26
N SER A 18 13.37 7.48 -9.84
CA SER A 18 14.50 8.22 -9.27
C SER A 18 14.15 8.91 -7.95
N GLU A 19 12.92 9.39 -7.77
CA GLU A 19 12.51 10.05 -6.53
C GLU A 19 12.34 9.04 -5.40
N SER A 20 11.61 7.93 -5.62
CA SER A 20 11.46 6.88 -4.61
C SER A 20 12.82 6.25 -4.24
N ALA A 21 13.67 5.98 -5.23
CA ALA A 21 15.04 5.52 -4.98
C ALA A 21 15.91 6.59 -4.30
N ALA A 22 15.70 7.88 -4.56
CA ALA A 22 16.39 8.96 -3.86
C ALA A 22 15.94 9.07 -2.40
N ILE A 23 14.65 8.92 -2.11
CA ILE A 23 14.12 8.93 -0.74
C ILE A 23 14.69 7.75 0.04
N LEU A 24 14.60 6.52 -0.48
CA LEU A 24 15.19 5.33 0.17
C LEU A 24 16.71 5.49 0.41
N ARG A 25 17.44 6.05 -0.56
CA ARG A 25 18.88 6.30 -0.42
C ARG A 25 19.23 7.45 0.49
N THR A 26 18.33 8.35 0.84
CA THR A 26 18.65 9.57 1.60
C THR A 26 17.87 9.75 2.90
N SER A 27 16.93 8.86 3.20
CA SER A 27 16.24 8.82 4.49
C SER A 27 17.25 8.52 5.59
N ARG A 28 17.34 9.41 6.59
CA ARG A 28 18.27 9.26 7.71
C ARG A 28 17.68 8.32 8.75
N ALA A 29 16.39 8.48 9.06
CA ALA A 29 15.69 7.66 10.03
C ALA A 29 15.69 6.17 9.68
N ASN A 30 15.46 5.81 8.41
CA ASN A 30 15.51 4.41 7.96
C ASN A 30 16.92 3.81 7.95
N LYS A 31 17.97 4.65 8.02
CA LYS A 31 19.37 4.21 8.01
C LYS A 31 19.99 4.10 9.39
N MET A 32 19.26 4.47 10.44
CA MET A 32 19.70 4.31 11.82
C MET A 32 19.93 2.83 12.12
N PRO A 33 21.18 2.39 12.41
CA PRO A 33 21.46 0.99 12.68
C PRO A 33 20.64 0.47 13.86
N GLY A 34 20.04 -0.71 13.71
CA GLY A 34 19.23 -1.34 14.75
C GLY A 34 17.88 -0.66 15.01
N SER A 35 17.49 0.36 14.24
CA SER A 35 16.18 0.99 14.38
C SER A 35 15.07 0.06 13.87
N LEU A 36 13.84 0.26 14.35
CA LEU A 36 12.69 -0.55 13.93
C LEU A 36 12.39 -0.35 12.44
N SER A 37 12.45 0.89 11.94
CA SER A 37 12.27 1.15 10.50
C SER A 37 13.29 0.41 9.63
N ALA A 38 14.57 0.42 10.01
CA ALA A 38 15.62 -0.29 9.28
C ALA A 38 15.38 -1.80 9.24
N GLN A 39 14.86 -2.38 10.33
CA GLN A 39 14.51 -3.81 10.39
C GLN A 39 13.29 -4.14 9.53
N LEU A 40 12.26 -3.29 9.54
CA LEU A 40 11.11 -3.42 8.66
C LEU A 40 11.53 -3.31 7.18
N ASP A 41 12.43 -2.39 6.84
CA ASP A 41 12.99 -2.26 5.48
C ASP A 41 13.83 -3.48 5.08
N ALA A 42 14.55 -4.09 6.02
CA ALA A 42 15.24 -5.35 5.77
C ALA A 42 14.26 -6.48 5.36
N THR A 43 13.03 -6.48 5.90
CA THR A 43 12.02 -7.48 5.49
C THR A 43 11.55 -7.30 4.05
N LEU A 44 11.60 -6.10 3.47
CA LEU A 44 11.30 -5.90 2.05
C LEU A 44 12.24 -6.73 1.17
N ARG A 45 13.53 -6.80 1.52
CA ARG A 45 14.52 -7.53 0.72
C ARG A 45 14.30 -9.05 0.77
N THR A 46 13.78 -9.56 1.88
CA THR A 46 13.70 -11.00 2.13
C THR A 46 12.31 -11.59 1.91
N ALA A 47 11.25 -10.80 2.11
CA ALA A 47 9.86 -11.30 2.11
C ALA A 47 8.99 -10.69 1.00
N HIS A 48 9.40 -9.58 0.39
CA HIS A 48 8.60 -8.94 -0.66
C HIS A 48 8.85 -9.60 -2.02
N ASP A 49 7.88 -10.36 -2.51
CA ASP A 49 7.92 -10.97 -3.84
C ASP A 49 7.58 -9.92 -4.91
N MET A 50 8.62 -9.25 -5.41
CA MET A 50 8.45 -8.17 -6.39
C MET A 50 7.90 -8.63 -7.73
N LYS A 51 8.11 -9.91 -8.08
CA LYS A 51 7.55 -10.49 -9.28
C LYS A 51 6.04 -10.64 -9.16
N VAL A 52 5.55 -11.21 -8.06
CA VAL A 52 4.11 -11.36 -7.82
C VAL A 52 3.42 -10.00 -7.72
N PHE A 53 4.03 -9.05 -7.01
CA PHE A 53 3.47 -7.70 -6.89
C PHE A 53 3.32 -7.03 -8.27
N GLY A 54 4.37 -7.04 -9.09
CA GLY A 54 4.34 -6.46 -10.43
C GLY A 54 3.34 -7.16 -11.34
N LEU A 55 3.32 -8.50 -11.35
CA LEU A 55 2.38 -9.28 -12.16
C LEU A 55 0.93 -9.07 -11.70
N GLY A 56 0.65 -9.11 -10.40
CA GLY A 56 -0.70 -8.89 -9.88
C GLY A 56 -1.19 -7.47 -10.11
N THR A 57 -0.30 -6.47 -9.99
CA THR A 57 -0.61 -5.08 -10.36
C THR A 57 -0.97 -4.99 -11.83
N ALA A 58 -0.15 -5.54 -12.73
CA ALA A 58 -0.44 -5.56 -14.15
C ALA A 58 -1.75 -6.31 -14.46
N ALA A 59 -1.98 -7.47 -13.84
CA ALA A 59 -3.20 -8.25 -14.03
C ALA A 59 -4.46 -7.51 -13.57
N SER A 60 -4.36 -6.67 -12.53
CA SER A 60 -5.49 -5.81 -12.11
C SER A 60 -5.94 -4.85 -13.21
N LEU A 61 -5.04 -4.50 -14.15
CA LEU A 61 -5.32 -3.58 -15.26
C LEU A 61 -5.87 -4.29 -16.51
N ALA A 62 -6.07 -5.61 -16.45
CA ALA A 62 -6.56 -6.40 -17.58
C ALA A 62 -7.99 -6.02 -18.00
N SER A 63 -8.85 -5.65 -17.03
CA SER A 63 -10.19 -5.14 -17.25
C SER A 63 -10.74 -4.42 -16.01
N ALA A 64 -11.83 -3.66 -16.17
CA ALA A 64 -12.53 -3.03 -15.05
C ALA A 64 -12.96 -4.05 -13.98
N ALA A 65 -13.35 -5.27 -14.38
CA ALA A 65 -13.72 -6.33 -13.43
C ALA A 65 -12.53 -6.82 -12.59
N HIS A 66 -11.34 -6.97 -13.19
CA HIS A 66 -10.13 -7.32 -12.45
C HIS A 66 -9.77 -6.23 -11.44
N TYR A 67 -9.83 -4.98 -11.89
CA TYR A 67 -9.54 -3.83 -11.05
C TYR A 67 -10.55 -3.66 -9.92
N ALA A 68 -11.84 -3.86 -10.19
CA ALA A 68 -12.91 -3.80 -9.18
C ALA A 68 -12.69 -4.84 -8.08
N ARG A 69 -12.40 -6.12 -8.44
CA ARG A 69 -12.11 -7.17 -7.45
C ARG A 69 -10.87 -6.87 -6.61
N PHE A 70 -9.81 -6.38 -7.25
CA PHE A 70 -8.60 -5.96 -6.54
C PHE A 70 -8.88 -4.79 -5.60
N THR A 71 -9.59 -3.77 -6.08
CA THR A 71 -9.95 -2.56 -5.31
C THR A 71 -10.88 -2.91 -4.16
N GLN A 72 -11.84 -3.83 -4.34
CA GLN A 72 -12.69 -4.35 -3.27
C GLN A 72 -11.86 -5.05 -2.19
N SER A 73 -10.90 -5.88 -2.59
CA SER A 73 -9.99 -6.56 -1.66
C SER A 73 -9.14 -5.57 -0.87
N MET A 74 -8.56 -4.58 -1.55
CA MET A 74 -7.81 -3.52 -0.89
C MET A 74 -8.71 -2.69 0.03
N CYS A 75 -9.90 -2.28 -0.40
CA CYS A 75 -10.84 -1.54 0.42
C CYS A 75 -11.15 -2.28 1.73
N ALA A 76 -11.34 -3.60 1.68
CA ALA A 76 -11.59 -4.42 2.86
C ALA A 76 -10.36 -4.55 3.77
N VAL A 77 -9.17 -4.77 3.20
CA VAL A 77 -7.89 -4.86 3.94
C VAL A 77 -7.56 -3.55 4.65
N TYR A 78 -7.63 -2.41 3.94
CA TYR A 78 -7.38 -1.10 4.56
C TYR A 78 -8.46 -0.75 5.56
N GLY A 79 -9.73 -1.05 5.27
CA GLY A 79 -10.83 -0.82 6.21
C GLY A 79 -10.62 -1.56 7.54
N ALA A 80 -10.22 -2.84 7.49
CA ALA A 80 -9.89 -3.60 8.69
C ALA A 80 -8.67 -3.02 9.42
N MET A 81 -7.57 -2.77 8.70
CA MET A 81 -6.33 -2.25 9.28
C MET A 81 -6.54 -0.88 9.95
N GLU A 82 -7.20 0.05 9.27
CA GLU A 82 -7.48 1.38 9.79
C GLU A 82 -8.40 1.33 11.00
N ALA A 83 -9.44 0.48 10.98
CA ALA A 83 -10.36 0.34 12.10
C ALA A 83 -9.71 -0.27 13.35
N GLU A 84 -8.75 -1.20 13.18
CA GLU A 84 -7.97 -1.73 14.31
C GLU A 84 -6.93 -0.74 14.83
N LEU A 85 -6.27 0.02 13.95
CA LEU A 85 -5.36 1.10 14.36
C LEU A 85 -6.10 2.21 15.13
N ASP A 86 -7.32 2.55 14.73
CA ASP A 86 -8.17 3.54 15.40
C ASP A 86 -8.56 3.16 16.83
N ARG A 87 -8.72 1.87 17.08
CA ARG A 87 -9.10 1.32 18.39
C ARG A 87 -7.90 0.81 19.19
N SER A 88 -6.68 0.94 18.66
CA SER A 88 -5.52 0.29 19.25
C SER A 88 -5.21 0.85 20.63
N PRO A 89 -5.12 -0.01 21.67
CA PRO A 89 -4.73 0.45 23.01
C PRO A 89 -3.21 0.65 23.13
N SER A 90 -2.42 0.06 22.22
CA SER A 90 -0.96 0.11 22.24
C SER A 90 -0.43 1.55 22.09
N PRO A 91 0.35 2.07 23.05
CA PRO A 91 1.01 3.37 22.95
C PRO A 91 1.92 3.47 21.73
N ALA A 92 2.62 2.38 21.37
CA ALA A 92 3.52 2.35 20.21
C ALA A 92 2.74 2.48 18.89
N ASN A 93 1.60 1.80 18.75
CA ASN A 93 0.72 1.97 17.58
C ASN A 93 0.17 3.40 17.51
N ARG A 94 -0.36 3.93 18.63
CA ARG A 94 -0.94 5.29 18.70
C ARG A 94 0.06 6.38 18.38
N LEU A 95 1.30 6.26 18.88
CA LEU A 95 2.38 7.22 18.61
C LEU A 95 2.55 7.51 17.12
N VAL A 96 2.46 6.46 16.28
CA VAL A 96 2.56 6.59 14.83
C VAL A 96 1.21 6.97 14.22
N TRP A 97 0.15 6.23 14.56
CA TRP A 97 -1.12 6.35 13.86
C TRP A 97 -1.82 7.69 14.11
N ASP A 98 -1.84 8.18 15.35
CA ASP A 98 -2.51 9.45 15.67
C ASP A 98 -1.85 10.64 14.97
N LYS A 99 -0.55 10.56 14.70
CA LYS A 99 0.21 11.61 14.01
C LYS A 99 -0.02 11.62 12.50
N PHE A 100 -0.30 10.48 11.88
CA PHE A 100 -0.30 10.36 10.40
C PHE A 100 -1.60 9.81 9.80
N LYS A 101 -2.60 9.42 10.60
CA LYS A 101 -3.85 8.82 10.10
C LYS A 101 -4.55 9.66 9.04
N ASP A 102 -4.62 10.97 9.21
CA ASP A 102 -5.37 11.85 8.31
C ASP A 102 -4.79 11.91 6.90
N VAL A 103 -3.46 11.86 6.78
CA VAL A 103 -2.78 11.81 5.48
C VAL A 103 -2.71 10.38 4.92
N LEU A 104 -2.56 9.36 5.77
CA LEU A 104 -2.31 8.00 5.32
C LEU A 104 -3.57 7.21 4.92
N ARG A 105 -4.69 7.38 5.62
CA ARG A 105 -5.93 6.58 5.38
C ARG A 105 -6.30 6.48 3.91
N ARG A 106 -6.55 5.26 3.44
CA ARG A 106 -6.94 4.97 2.05
C ARG A 106 -8.35 4.41 1.93
N ALA A 107 -8.93 3.81 2.99
CA ALA A 107 -10.22 3.14 2.87
C ALA A 107 -11.36 4.02 2.32
N PRO A 108 -11.50 5.31 2.70
CA PRO A 108 -12.50 6.19 2.09
C PRO A 108 -12.28 6.40 0.59
N ALA A 109 -11.02 6.62 0.17
CA ALA A 109 -10.66 6.82 -1.23
C ALA A 109 -10.85 5.53 -2.05
N LEU A 110 -10.50 4.37 -1.50
CA LEU A 110 -10.72 3.06 -2.12
C LEU A 110 -12.21 2.77 -2.33
N ARG A 111 -13.07 3.18 -1.40
CA ARG A 111 -14.53 3.03 -1.55
C ARG A 111 -15.07 3.85 -2.72
N LEU A 112 -14.62 5.10 -2.85
CA LEU A 112 -14.98 5.96 -4.00
C LEU A 112 -14.43 5.39 -5.32
N ASP A 113 -13.18 4.93 -5.32
CA ASP A 113 -12.59 4.30 -6.50
C ASP A 113 -13.34 3.02 -6.91
N LEU A 114 -13.82 2.24 -5.94
CA LEU A 114 -14.64 1.05 -6.18
C LEU A 114 -15.99 1.42 -6.80
N CYS A 115 -16.63 2.49 -6.34
CA CYS A 115 -17.86 3.00 -6.95
C CYS A 115 -17.64 3.39 -8.42
N ASP A 116 -16.57 4.16 -8.70
CA ASP A 116 -16.25 4.61 -10.05
C ASP A 116 -15.98 3.44 -11.01
N VAL A 117 -15.17 2.46 -10.60
CA VAL A 117 -14.89 1.30 -11.45
C VAL A 117 -16.13 0.41 -11.63
N SER A 118 -16.96 0.27 -10.60
CA SER A 118 -18.18 -0.55 -10.66
C SER A 118 -19.20 0.00 -11.65
N ALA A 119 -19.25 1.33 -11.83
CA ALA A 119 -20.09 1.97 -12.84
C ALA A 119 -19.71 1.57 -14.30
N HIS A 120 -18.51 1.04 -14.51
CA HIS A 120 -18.04 0.54 -15.81
C HIS A 120 -18.29 -0.96 -16.02
N LEU A 121 -18.88 -1.66 -15.04
CA LEU A 121 -19.22 -3.08 -15.18
C LEU A 121 -20.59 -3.22 -15.87
N PRO A 122 -20.77 -4.23 -16.74
CA PRO A 122 -22.08 -4.54 -17.30
C PRO A 122 -23.07 -4.83 -16.16
N VAL A 123 -24.21 -4.14 -16.15
CA VAL A 123 -25.32 -4.49 -15.25
C VAL A 123 -25.92 -5.79 -15.79
N SER A 124 -25.69 -6.90 -15.10
CA SER A 124 -26.44 -8.13 -15.35
C SER A 124 -27.89 -7.89 -14.93
N GLY A 125 -28.83 -8.11 -15.83
CA GLY A 125 -30.25 -7.88 -15.57
C GLY A 125 -30.80 -8.69 -14.39
N ALA A 126 -31.75 -8.08 -13.69
CA ALA A 126 -32.72 -8.64 -12.73
C ALA A 126 -32.25 -9.25 -11.39
N ASP A 127 -30.96 -9.45 -11.16
CA ASP A 127 -30.47 -9.74 -9.79
C ASP A 127 -29.88 -8.48 -9.17
N GLU A 128 -30.46 -8.03 -8.06
CA GLU A 128 -29.84 -7.08 -7.15
C GLU A 128 -28.39 -7.52 -6.93
N PRO A 129 -27.37 -6.64 -7.07
CA PRO A 129 -25.98 -7.06 -7.02
C PRO A 129 -25.69 -7.68 -5.65
N LYS A 130 -25.76 -9.02 -5.56
CA LYS A 130 -25.35 -9.77 -4.37
C LYS A 130 -23.93 -9.31 -4.08
N ALA A 131 -23.72 -8.77 -2.87
CA ALA A 131 -22.40 -8.35 -2.43
C ALA A 131 -21.41 -9.47 -2.74
N GLN A 132 -20.53 -9.23 -3.71
CA GLN A 132 -19.63 -10.28 -4.16
C GLN A 132 -18.76 -10.67 -2.98
N ALA A 133 -18.80 -11.95 -2.60
CA ALA A 133 -18.03 -12.47 -1.48
C ALA A 133 -16.54 -12.11 -1.66
N LEU A 134 -15.88 -11.74 -0.57
CA LEU A 134 -14.47 -11.42 -0.62
C LEU A 134 -13.68 -12.68 -1.00
N PRO A 135 -12.59 -12.54 -1.80
CA PRO A 135 -11.70 -13.67 -2.02
C PRO A 135 -11.14 -14.20 -0.70
N ARG A 136 -11.02 -15.52 -0.56
CA ARG A 136 -10.45 -16.17 0.64
C ARG A 136 -9.12 -15.56 1.08
N ALA A 137 -8.25 -15.18 0.13
CA ALA A 137 -6.98 -14.53 0.44
C ALA A 137 -7.15 -13.17 1.16
N THR A 138 -8.20 -12.43 0.83
CA THR A 138 -8.57 -11.17 1.46
C THR A 138 -9.10 -11.41 2.87
N GLU A 139 -9.96 -12.42 3.05
CA GLU A 139 -10.48 -12.81 4.37
C GLU A 139 -9.36 -13.28 5.30
N GLU A 140 -8.42 -14.09 4.81
CA GLU A 140 -7.22 -14.52 5.53
C GLU A 140 -6.37 -13.31 5.96
N TYR A 141 -6.22 -12.30 5.10
CA TYR A 141 -5.45 -11.11 5.45
C TYR A 141 -6.17 -10.28 6.52
N ILE A 142 -7.49 -10.10 6.42
CA ILE A 142 -8.30 -9.42 7.44
C ILE A 142 -8.21 -10.15 8.78
N SER A 143 -8.31 -11.48 8.78
CA SER A 143 -8.14 -12.29 9.99
C SER A 143 -6.76 -12.08 10.60
N THR A 144 -5.70 -12.05 9.78
CA THR A 144 -4.32 -11.81 10.24
C THR A 144 -4.19 -10.44 10.90
N ILE A 145 -4.79 -9.40 10.30
CA ILE A 145 -4.81 -8.03 10.85
C ILE A 145 -5.47 -8.02 12.23
N ARG A 146 -6.64 -8.65 12.37
CA ARG A 146 -7.37 -8.71 13.64
C ARG A 146 -6.58 -9.47 14.70
N SER A 147 -6.00 -10.61 14.36
CA SER A 147 -5.14 -11.36 15.29
C SER A 147 -3.92 -10.55 15.74
N ALA A 148 -3.32 -9.74 14.85
CA ALA A 148 -2.23 -8.85 15.23
C ALA A 148 -2.69 -7.75 16.21
N ALA A 149 -3.89 -7.19 15.99
CA ALA A 149 -4.48 -6.19 16.88
C ALA A 149 -4.84 -6.76 18.26
N ASP A 150 -5.43 -7.96 18.30
CA ASP A 150 -5.77 -8.67 19.54
C ASP A 150 -4.51 -8.95 20.36
N GLU A 151 -3.45 -9.38 19.67
CA GLU A 151 -2.16 -9.66 20.31
C GLU A 151 -1.49 -8.38 20.83
N ASP A 152 -1.53 -7.29 20.06
CA ASP A 152 -1.05 -5.99 20.52
C ASP A 152 -1.80 -5.49 21.76
N ALA A 153 -3.13 -5.72 21.82
CA ALA A 153 -3.93 -5.38 23.00
C ALA A 153 -3.56 -6.21 24.23
N ARG A 154 -3.20 -7.48 24.05
CA ARG A 154 -2.80 -8.39 25.13
C ARG A 154 -1.39 -8.14 25.63
N THR A 155 -0.45 -7.87 24.74
CA THR A 155 0.98 -7.80 25.06
C THR A 155 1.54 -6.39 25.09
N ASN A 156 0.70 -5.38 24.87
CA ASN A 156 1.13 -4.00 24.62
C ASN A 156 2.16 -3.91 23.47
N GLY A 157 2.01 -4.78 22.46
CA GLY A 157 2.87 -4.88 21.29
C GLY A 157 2.55 -3.83 20.22
N ALA A 158 3.17 -3.93 19.04
CA ALA A 158 2.90 -3.03 17.92
C ALA A 158 2.90 -3.71 16.54
N ARG A 159 2.50 -4.98 16.47
CA ARG A 159 2.41 -5.79 15.23
C ARG A 159 1.58 -5.08 14.16
N MET A 160 0.60 -4.27 14.54
CA MET A 160 -0.17 -3.44 13.61
C MET A 160 0.69 -2.42 12.83
N LEU A 161 1.81 -1.93 13.39
CA LEU A 161 2.78 -1.11 12.64
C LEU A 161 3.37 -1.87 11.46
N ALA A 162 3.47 -3.20 11.53
CA ALA A 162 3.98 -4.02 10.45
C ALA A 162 3.02 -4.06 9.24
N HIS A 163 1.72 -4.16 9.50
CA HIS A 163 0.68 -4.09 8.48
C HIS A 163 0.61 -2.70 7.85
N MET A 164 0.63 -1.66 8.70
CA MET A 164 0.72 -0.26 8.31
C MET A 164 1.94 -0.04 7.39
N TYR A 165 3.11 -0.49 7.83
CA TYR A 165 4.36 -0.38 7.07
C TYR A 165 4.24 -1.02 5.69
N CYS A 166 3.85 -2.30 5.66
CA CYS A 166 3.73 -3.10 4.44
C CYS A 166 2.83 -2.43 3.38
N ARG A 167 1.71 -1.85 3.81
CA ARG A 167 0.71 -1.25 2.89
C ARG A 167 1.02 0.20 2.52
N TYR A 168 1.20 1.08 3.50
CA TYR A 168 1.35 2.51 3.21
C TYR A 168 2.69 2.83 2.55
N PHE A 169 3.78 2.13 2.89
CA PHE A 169 5.05 2.37 2.19
C PHE A 169 5.01 1.86 0.74
N ALA A 170 4.27 0.79 0.44
CA ALA A 170 4.03 0.38 -0.94
C ALA A 170 3.31 1.48 -1.74
N ASP A 171 2.32 2.15 -1.14
CA ASP A 171 1.60 3.25 -1.80
C ASP A 171 2.45 4.53 -1.92
N LEU A 172 3.21 4.87 -0.88
CA LEU A 172 4.07 6.06 -0.85
C LEU A 172 5.25 5.95 -1.83
N PHE A 173 5.81 4.75 -2.04
CA PHE A 173 6.91 4.54 -2.98
C PHE A 173 6.46 4.14 -4.39
N GLY A 174 5.47 3.26 -4.52
CA GLY A 174 5.05 2.67 -5.80
C GLY A 174 3.72 3.23 -6.33
N GLY A 175 2.80 3.60 -5.44
CA GLY A 175 1.42 3.94 -5.78
C GLY A 175 1.26 5.09 -6.77
N GLN A 176 2.14 6.10 -6.72
CA GLN A 176 2.06 7.25 -7.63
C GLN A 176 2.19 6.85 -9.12
N MET A 177 3.08 5.90 -9.43
CA MET A 177 3.22 5.40 -10.82
C MET A 177 2.02 4.55 -11.21
N VAL A 178 1.57 3.69 -10.28
CA VAL A 178 0.45 2.78 -10.50
C VAL A 178 -0.85 3.56 -10.77
N GLY A 179 -1.08 4.68 -10.08
CA GLY A 179 -2.30 5.47 -10.27
C GLY A 179 -2.47 6.01 -11.70
N THR A 180 -1.41 6.56 -12.28
CA THR A 180 -1.46 7.03 -13.67
C THR A 180 -1.64 5.88 -14.65
N ALA A 181 -0.89 4.79 -14.48
CA ALA A 181 -1.02 3.60 -15.33
C ALA A 181 -2.42 3.00 -15.27
N THR A 182 -3.02 2.94 -14.09
CA THR A 182 -4.38 2.45 -13.85
C THR A 182 -5.42 3.29 -14.60
N ARG A 183 -5.36 4.61 -14.41
CA ARG A 183 -6.30 5.54 -15.06
C ARG A 183 -6.31 5.37 -16.57
N VAL A 184 -5.13 5.33 -17.19
CA VAL A 184 -5.03 5.23 -18.66
C VAL A 184 -5.37 3.84 -19.18
N ALA A 185 -5.02 2.77 -18.46
CA ALA A 185 -5.31 1.40 -18.86
C ALA A 185 -6.82 1.11 -18.88
N LEU A 186 -7.54 1.64 -17.90
CA LEU A 186 -8.95 1.37 -17.68
C LEU A 186 -9.88 2.51 -18.13
N ARG A 187 -9.31 3.62 -18.63
CA ARG A 187 -10.04 4.82 -19.06
C ARG A 187 -10.94 5.40 -17.95
N LEU A 188 -10.43 5.39 -16.73
CA LEU A 188 -11.15 5.91 -15.58
C LEU A 188 -11.26 7.44 -15.65
N PRO A 189 -12.26 8.04 -14.99
CA PRO A 189 -12.41 9.48 -14.88
C PRO A 189 -11.15 10.17 -14.34
N ALA A 190 -11.02 11.47 -14.64
CA ALA A 190 -9.98 12.29 -14.04
C ALA A 190 -10.10 12.27 -12.50
N GLY A 191 -8.97 12.16 -11.82
CA GLY A 191 -8.93 12.02 -10.35
C GLY A 191 -9.05 10.59 -9.83
N THR A 192 -9.35 9.61 -10.69
CA THR A 192 -9.43 8.17 -10.31
C THR A 192 -8.20 7.42 -10.86
N PRO A 193 -7.54 6.55 -10.07
CA PRO A 193 -7.83 6.24 -8.66
C PRO A 193 -7.31 7.29 -7.67
N ARG A 194 -8.14 7.60 -6.66
CA ARG A 194 -7.88 8.56 -5.59
C ARG A 194 -6.99 7.99 -4.50
N HIS A 195 -7.03 6.68 -4.23
CA HIS A 195 -6.27 6.12 -3.12
C HIS A 195 -4.74 6.24 -3.29
N TYR A 196 -4.24 6.36 -4.51
CA TYR A 196 -2.83 6.66 -4.73
C TYR A 196 -2.47 8.14 -4.54
N VAL A 197 -3.42 9.04 -4.28
CA VAL A 197 -3.15 10.47 -4.09
C VAL A 197 -3.15 10.80 -2.60
N PHE A 198 -1.99 11.21 -2.07
CA PHE A 198 -1.84 11.66 -0.69
C PHE A 198 -1.95 13.18 -0.62
N GLN A 199 -2.77 13.69 0.29
CA GLN A 199 -2.89 15.12 0.53
C GLN A 199 -1.82 15.52 1.56
N TYR A 200 -0.77 16.16 1.09
CA TYR A 200 0.24 16.76 1.96
C TYR A 200 -0.26 18.15 2.37
N GLU A 201 -0.24 18.48 3.67
CA GLU A 201 -0.65 19.80 4.14
C GLU A 201 0.04 20.93 3.36
N SER A 202 -0.70 22.03 3.19
CA SER A 202 -0.24 23.21 2.46
C SER A 202 0.58 24.10 3.37
N THR A 203 1.91 24.04 3.28
CA THR A 203 2.78 25.15 3.72
C THR A 203 3.60 25.67 2.52
N PRO A 204 3.56 26.97 2.17
CA PRO A 204 4.42 27.63 1.17
C PRO A 204 5.52 28.46 1.87
N PRO A 205 6.29 29.33 1.16
CA PRO A 205 7.36 29.04 0.22
C PRO A 205 8.70 29.64 0.70
N SER A 206 9.74 28.83 0.92
CA SER A 206 11.12 29.34 0.94
C SER A 206 12.14 28.22 0.91
N GLY A 207 12.88 28.15 -0.20
CA GLY A 207 14.24 27.61 -0.27
C GLY A 207 14.39 26.10 -0.14
N GLY A 208 14.60 25.41 -1.27
CA GLY A 208 15.36 24.16 -1.32
C GLY A 208 14.91 23.00 -0.42
N GLY A 209 13.62 22.94 -0.05
CA GLY A 209 13.07 21.88 0.81
C GLY A 209 13.00 20.52 0.11
N ALA A 210 13.20 19.44 0.88
CA ALA A 210 12.93 18.08 0.42
C ALA A 210 11.49 17.96 -0.11
N PRO A 211 11.21 17.11 -1.13
CA PRO A 211 9.85 16.89 -1.61
C PRO A 211 8.89 16.56 -0.45
N ARG A 212 7.67 17.11 -0.43
CA ARG A 212 6.71 16.92 0.69
C ARG A 212 6.49 15.43 1.05
N ARG A 213 6.49 14.56 0.04
CA ARG A 213 6.45 13.10 0.21
C ARG A 213 7.64 12.56 1.01
N LYS A 214 8.85 13.06 0.72
CA LYS A 214 10.06 12.70 1.47
C LYS A 214 9.93 13.10 2.94
N LEU A 215 9.42 14.30 3.23
CA LEU A 215 9.23 14.75 4.61
C LEU A 215 8.21 13.89 5.36
N LEU A 216 7.11 13.52 4.71
CA LEU A 216 6.14 12.57 5.29
C LEU A 216 6.81 11.22 5.58
N ILE A 217 7.48 10.63 4.59
CA ILE A 217 8.15 9.34 4.73
C ILE A 217 9.18 9.38 5.87
N GLU A 218 10.00 10.43 5.93
CA GLU A 218 10.98 10.61 7.00
C GLU A 218 10.31 10.69 8.36
N GLY A 219 9.26 11.51 8.51
CA GLY A 219 8.53 11.64 9.76
C GLY A 219 7.87 10.34 10.21
N VAL A 220 7.35 9.54 9.28
CA VAL A 220 6.79 8.20 9.59
C VAL A 220 7.92 7.28 10.07
N TYR A 221 9.07 7.25 9.41
CA TYR A 221 10.22 6.45 9.85
C TYR A 221 10.74 6.87 11.24
N GLU A 222 10.88 8.17 11.50
CA GLU A 222 11.29 8.69 12.81
C GLU A 222 10.32 8.24 13.91
N THR A 223 9.02 8.30 13.64
CA THR A 223 8.00 7.95 14.63
C THR A 223 7.89 6.44 14.83
N ILE A 224 8.10 5.63 13.78
CA ILE A 224 8.27 4.17 13.90
C ILE A 224 9.50 3.83 14.76
N ASN A 225 10.60 4.57 14.61
CA ASN A 225 11.79 4.34 15.44
C ASN A 225 11.53 4.69 16.90
N ALA A 226 10.83 5.79 17.17
CA ALA A 226 10.40 6.15 18.52
C ALA A 226 9.46 5.08 19.12
N ALA A 227 8.55 4.52 18.32
CA ALA A 227 7.73 3.39 18.75
C ALA A 227 8.58 2.16 19.09
N GLY A 228 9.64 1.89 18.32
CA GLY A 228 10.62 0.84 18.64
C GLY A 228 11.29 1.04 20.00
N VAL A 229 11.69 2.28 20.34
CA VAL A 229 12.25 2.60 21.67
C VAL A 229 11.24 2.32 22.79
N LEU A 230 9.97 2.69 22.60
CA LEU A 230 8.92 2.40 23.57
C LEU A 230 8.72 0.89 23.79
N LEU A 231 8.82 0.08 22.73
CA LEU A 231 8.76 -1.38 22.85
C LEU A 231 9.92 -1.92 23.68
N ASP A 232 11.14 -1.43 23.44
CA ASP A 232 12.33 -1.84 24.20
C ASP A 232 12.24 -1.44 25.68
N GLU A 233 11.67 -0.27 25.98
CA GLU A 233 11.41 0.19 27.35
C GLU A 233 10.38 -0.69 28.07
N ASN A 234 9.28 -1.03 27.40
CA ASN A 234 8.25 -1.91 27.95
C ASN A 234 8.80 -3.31 28.23
N ALA A 235 9.63 -3.85 27.33
CA ALA A 235 10.25 -5.16 27.50
C ALA A 235 11.19 -5.19 28.71
N ARG A 236 11.98 -4.13 28.93
CA ARG A 236 12.83 -4.00 30.12
C ARG A 236 12.04 -3.93 31.43
N ALA A 237 10.84 -3.35 31.40
CA ALA A 237 9.97 -3.26 32.56
C ALA A 237 9.24 -4.58 32.88
N SER A 238 9.29 -5.59 32.01
CA SER A 238 8.59 -6.87 32.17
C SER A 238 9.45 -8.04 31.64
N PRO A 239 10.35 -8.62 32.47
CA PRO A 239 11.36 -9.59 32.05
C PRO A 239 10.84 -10.96 31.53
N HIS A 240 9.52 -11.13 31.43
CA HIS A 240 8.88 -12.29 30.80
C HIS A 240 8.14 -11.94 29.49
N SER A 241 8.25 -10.71 28.98
CA SER A 241 7.64 -10.35 27.70
C SER A 241 8.44 -10.91 26.53
N SER A 242 7.76 -11.35 25.48
CA SER A 242 8.39 -11.66 24.19
C SER A 242 9.18 -10.45 23.68
N ASP A 243 10.14 -10.67 22.78
CA ASP A 243 10.79 -9.57 22.05
C ASP A 243 9.75 -8.92 21.12
N ALA A 244 9.04 -7.93 21.67
CA ALA A 244 7.94 -7.25 20.99
C ALA A 244 8.40 -6.59 19.68
N ARG A 245 9.69 -6.30 19.53
CA ARG A 245 10.24 -5.74 18.30
C ARG A 245 10.43 -6.82 17.24
N GLU A 246 10.97 -7.98 17.62
CA GLU A 246 11.03 -9.15 16.73
C GLU A 246 9.64 -9.60 16.27
N ASP A 247 8.66 -9.53 17.17
CA ASP A 247 7.25 -9.80 16.86
C ASP A 247 6.70 -8.87 15.76
N VAL A 248 7.04 -7.59 15.79
CA VAL A 248 6.68 -6.61 14.74
C VAL A 248 7.33 -6.98 13.41
N VAL A 249 8.61 -7.36 13.43
CA VAL A 249 9.33 -7.75 12.22
C VAL A 249 8.77 -9.07 11.65
N ALA A 250 8.41 -10.03 12.50
CA ALA A 250 7.74 -11.27 12.10
C ALA A 250 6.35 -10.99 11.49
N ALA A 251 5.55 -10.14 12.13
CA ALA A 251 4.27 -9.69 11.59
C ALA A 251 4.42 -9.01 10.22
N CYS A 252 5.52 -8.30 9.97
CA CYS A 252 5.78 -7.67 8.67
C CYS A 252 5.96 -8.71 7.56
N ARG A 253 6.71 -9.79 7.84
CA ARG A 253 6.87 -10.91 6.90
C ARG A 253 5.53 -11.57 6.61
N THR A 254 4.71 -11.77 7.64
CA THR A 254 3.34 -12.29 7.49
C THR A 254 2.47 -11.36 6.65
N ALA A 255 2.54 -10.04 6.87
CA ALA A 255 1.82 -9.05 6.07
C ALA A 255 2.23 -9.10 4.58
N PHE A 256 3.53 -9.25 4.28
CA PHE A 256 3.99 -9.46 2.90
C PHE A 256 3.46 -10.76 2.29
N ALA A 257 3.49 -11.86 3.04
CA ALA A 257 2.95 -13.14 2.58
C ALA A 257 1.44 -13.06 2.28
N CYS A 258 0.66 -12.38 3.12
CA CYS A 258 -0.76 -12.14 2.87
C CYS A 258 -0.98 -11.27 1.63
N ASN A 259 -0.19 -10.20 1.45
CA ASN A 259 -0.26 -9.40 0.22
C ASN A 259 -0.01 -10.23 -1.04
N VAL A 260 1.02 -11.09 -1.04
CA VAL A 260 1.32 -12.00 -2.16
C VAL A 260 0.09 -12.85 -2.52
N LYS A 261 -0.61 -13.40 -1.53
CA LYS A 261 -1.84 -14.17 -1.77
C LYS A 261 -2.94 -13.32 -2.41
N VAL A 262 -3.15 -12.10 -1.92
CA VAL A 262 -4.17 -11.18 -2.49
C VAL A 262 -3.83 -10.80 -3.92
N TYR A 263 -2.57 -10.48 -4.24
CA TYR A 263 -2.15 -10.16 -5.61
C TYR A 263 -2.29 -11.36 -6.56
N ARG A 264 -2.07 -12.59 -6.08
CA ARG A 264 -2.33 -13.81 -6.87
C ARG A 264 -3.83 -14.02 -7.13
N ALA A 265 -4.69 -13.63 -6.20
CA ALA A 265 -6.14 -13.78 -6.30
C ALA A 265 -6.81 -12.77 -7.24
N VAL A 266 -6.07 -11.83 -7.84
CA VAL A 266 -6.61 -10.85 -8.80
C VAL A 266 -7.14 -11.52 -10.08
N SER A 267 -6.42 -12.53 -10.56
CA SER A 267 -6.82 -13.30 -11.73
C SER A 267 -8.01 -14.21 -11.38
N SER A 268 -9.03 -14.21 -12.23
CA SER A 268 -10.27 -14.98 -12.02
C SER A 268 -10.09 -16.49 -12.14
N SER A 269 -8.95 -16.97 -12.64
CA SER A 269 -8.66 -18.38 -12.88
C SER A 269 -7.25 -18.73 -12.44
N GLN A 270 -7.12 -19.88 -11.76
CA GLN A 270 -5.82 -20.41 -11.35
C GLN A 270 -4.93 -20.57 -12.59
N GLY A 271 -3.77 -19.91 -12.60
CA GLY A 271 -2.77 -20.00 -13.69
C GLY A 271 -2.83 -18.91 -14.76
N MET A 272 -3.84 -18.03 -14.78
CA MET A 272 -3.94 -16.97 -15.80
C MET A 272 -3.25 -15.64 -15.45
N LEU A 273 -2.60 -15.55 -14.29
CA LEU A 273 -1.92 -14.33 -13.83
C LEU A 273 -0.99 -13.71 -14.88
N LEU A 274 -0.20 -14.53 -15.60
CA LEU A 274 0.70 -14.04 -16.64
C LEU A 274 -0.04 -13.48 -17.86
N ALA A 275 -1.12 -14.14 -18.28
CA ALA A 275 -1.92 -13.70 -19.42
C ALA A 275 -2.67 -12.40 -19.10
N ASP A 276 -3.26 -12.30 -17.91
CA ASP A 276 -3.92 -11.07 -17.45
C ASP A 276 -2.91 -9.94 -17.26
N ALA A 277 -1.71 -10.22 -16.72
CA ALA A 277 -0.63 -9.25 -16.61
C ALA A 277 -0.21 -8.72 -17.98
N ALA A 278 -0.02 -9.60 -18.97
CA ALA A 278 0.31 -9.20 -20.34
C ALA A 278 -0.78 -8.29 -20.93
N ARG A 279 -2.06 -8.64 -20.73
CA ARG A 279 -3.20 -7.82 -21.18
C ARG A 279 -3.22 -6.45 -20.50
N GLY A 280 -3.02 -6.39 -19.18
CA GLY A 280 -3.01 -5.12 -18.45
C GLY A 280 -1.85 -4.21 -18.85
N CYS A 281 -0.66 -4.76 -19.08
CA CYS A 281 0.46 -4.02 -19.66
C CYS A 281 0.11 -3.45 -21.05
N ALA A 282 -0.51 -4.24 -21.92
CA ALA A 282 -0.95 -3.78 -23.24
C ALA A 282 -1.99 -2.65 -23.12
N ASN A 283 -2.97 -2.77 -22.21
CA ASN A 283 -3.96 -1.73 -21.95
C ASN A 283 -3.30 -0.41 -21.50
N ALA A 284 -2.33 -0.47 -20.58
CA ALA A 284 -1.61 0.71 -20.11
C ALA A 284 -0.86 1.41 -21.26
N VAL A 285 -0.11 0.64 -22.06
CA VAL A 285 0.61 1.18 -23.23
C VAL A 285 -0.34 1.83 -24.23
N ILE A 286 -1.43 1.16 -24.60
CA ILE A 286 -2.44 1.69 -25.51
C ILE A 286 -3.08 2.96 -24.94
N GLY A 287 -3.43 2.98 -23.64
CA GLY A 287 -3.98 4.14 -22.95
C GLY A 287 -3.07 5.37 -23.04
N PHE A 288 -1.76 5.21 -22.80
CA PHE A 288 -0.78 6.29 -22.93
C PHE A 288 -0.64 6.82 -24.36
N THR A 289 -0.82 5.98 -25.39
CA THR A 289 -0.78 6.44 -26.79
C THR A 289 -2.01 7.23 -27.20
N ARG A 290 -3.18 6.93 -26.59
CA ARG A 290 -4.46 7.56 -26.93
C ARG A 290 -4.71 8.86 -26.18
N GLY A 291 -4.36 8.96 -24.89
CA GLY A 291 -4.53 10.19 -24.09
C GLY A 291 -3.56 11.34 -24.42
N ARG A 292 -2.83 11.24 -25.53
CA ARG A 292 -1.90 12.25 -26.05
C ARG A 292 -2.35 12.87 -27.38
N ARG A 293 -3.52 12.47 -27.87
CA ARG A 293 -4.25 13.14 -28.95
C ARG A 293 -5.34 13.99 -28.32
#